data_AF-A0A117RQ31-F1
#
_entry.id   AF-A0A117RQ31-F1
#
_cell.length_a   1.000
_cell.length_b   1.000
_cell.length_c   1.000
_cell.angle_alpha   90.00
_cell.angle_beta   90.00
_cell.angle_gamma   90.00
#
_symmetry.space_group_name_H-M   'P 1'
#
loop_
_entity.id
_entity.type
_entity.pdbx_description
1 polymer ?
#
loop_
_entity_poly.entity_id
_entity_poly.type
_entity_poly.pdbx_seq_one_letter_code
_entity_poly.pdbx_strand_id
1 'polypeptide(L)'
;MLSEAAASKPALHFEQMGSRRLWHECMQLDQVTAEDVLRCEIPIKEMTFGIGMDDLEPLLKQLQELRTSSDPLMPLPDVRIEKLDFNRLEGEAREDLLRGMRQAHLVDAFYAGNMRELEHDEVAQGFRVYYEQVRRDWDDPEDVLWQLQMYVLGNAQPRPKVLRAALVVLAHFFGRCDIFEAPPTGWQPGIGISA
;
A
#
# COMPACT_ATOMS: atom_id res chain seq x y z
N MET A 1 30.80 -14.80 -10.70
CA MET A 1 29.91 -14.93 -9.51
C MET A 1 30.04 -13.70 -8.61
N LEU A 2 29.05 -13.40 -7.74
CA LEU A 2 29.09 -12.24 -6.82
C LEU A 2 30.37 -12.17 -5.98
N SER A 3 30.90 -13.32 -5.56
CA SER A 3 32.17 -13.43 -4.83
C SER A 3 33.40 -12.96 -5.63
N GLU A 4 33.45 -13.22 -6.93
CA GLU A 4 34.52 -12.76 -7.82
C GLU A 4 34.41 -11.25 -8.10
N ALA A 5 33.18 -10.73 -8.19
CA ALA A 5 32.93 -9.30 -8.33
C ALA A 5 33.34 -8.53 -7.06
N ALA A 6 33.03 -9.07 -5.88
CA ALA A 6 33.45 -8.50 -4.60
C ALA A 6 34.99 -8.48 -4.45
N ALA A 7 35.66 -9.56 -4.86
CA ALA A 7 37.13 -9.62 -4.81
C ALA A 7 37.82 -8.62 -5.76
N SER A 8 37.20 -8.30 -6.90
CA SER A 8 37.76 -7.37 -7.89
C SER A 8 37.44 -5.90 -7.62
N LYS A 9 36.47 -5.59 -6.74
CA LYS A 9 36.07 -4.23 -6.39
C LYS A 9 35.90 -4.06 -4.87
N PRO A 10 37.00 -4.01 -4.10
CA PRO A 10 36.96 -3.95 -2.64
C PRO A 10 36.35 -2.65 -2.07
N ALA A 11 36.24 -1.59 -2.89
CA ALA A 11 35.59 -0.34 -2.49
C ALA A 11 34.04 -0.40 -2.54
N LEU A 12 33.46 -1.46 -3.11
CA LEU A 12 32.02 -1.64 -3.21
C LEU A 12 31.56 -2.76 -2.29
N HIS A 13 30.49 -2.51 -1.54
CA HIS A 13 29.81 -3.54 -0.77
C HIS A 13 28.85 -4.31 -1.66
N PHE A 14 29.01 -5.63 -1.73
CA PHE A 14 28.12 -6.50 -2.49
C PHE A 14 27.21 -7.23 -1.53
N GLU A 15 25.92 -7.19 -1.82
CA GLU A 15 24.91 -7.87 -1.03
C GLU A 15 24.06 -8.75 -1.94
N GLN A 16 23.71 -9.94 -1.45
CA GLN A 16 22.73 -10.77 -2.13
C GLN A 16 21.35 -10.33 -1.68
N MET A 17 20.53 -9.88 -2.64
CA MET A 17 19.16 -9.45 -2.40
C MET A 17 18.16 -10.41 -3.04
N GLY A 18 17.08 -10.69 -2.33
CA GLY A 18 15.88 -11.30 -2.91
C GLY A 18 15.09 -10.29 -3.73
N SER A 19 14.12 -10.77 -4.51
CA SER A 19 13.24 -9.95 -5.35
C SER A 19 12.55 -8.81 -4.58
N ARG A 20 12.07 -9.08 -3.35
CA ARG A 20 11.43 -8.08 -2.48
C ARG A 20 12.34 -6.93 -2.09
N ARG A 21 13.57 -7.22 -1.68
CA ARG A 21 14.53 -6.19 -1.30
C ARG A 21 15.01 -5.39 -2.50
N LEU A 22 15.26 -6.06 -3.63
CA LEU A 22 15.56 -5.40 -4.89
C LEU A 22 14.45 -4.42 -5.27
N TRP A 23 13.18 -4.82 -5.13
CA TRP A 23 12.04 -3.96 -5.37
C TRP A 23 12.03 -2.72 -4.46
N HIS A 24 12.23 -2.92 -3.16
CA HIS A 24 12.28 -1.81 -2.21
C HIS A 24 13.37 -0.79 -2.57
N GLU A 25 14.57 -1.25 -2.95
CA GLU A 25 15.64 -0.35 -3.42
C GLU A 25 15.25 0.34 -4.74
N CYS A 26 14.66 -0.37 -5.70
CA CYS A 26 14.19 0.22 -6.95
C CYS A 26 13.10 1.27 -6.74
N MET A 27 12.20 1.10 -5.77
CA MET A 27 11.15 2.08 -5.44
C MET A 27 11.68 3.36 -4.83
N GLN A 28 12.89 3.36 -4.27
CA GLN A 28 13.52 4.60 -3.79
C GLN A 28 14.13 5.44 -4.92
N LEU A 29 14.16 4.93 -6.15
CA LEU A 29 14.75 5.60 -7.31
C LEU A 29 13.64 6.23 -8.18
N ASP A 30 13.92 7.38 -8.77
CA ASP A 30 13.11 7.87 -9.88
C ASP A 30 13.28 6.98 -11.13
N GLN A 31 12.36 7.07 -12.09
CA GLN A 31 12.37 6.22 -13.28
C GLN A 31 13.69 6.31 -14.07
N VAL A 32 14.25 7.52 -14.22
CA VAL A 32 15.47 7.73 -15.01
C VAL A 32 16.66 7.03 -14.34
N THR A 33 16.76 7.18 -13.02
CA THR A 33 17.79 6.53 -12.22
C THR A 33 17.62 5.01 -12.22
N ALA A 34 16.39 4.51 -12.10
CA ALA A 34 16.11 3.08 -12.16
C ALA A 34 16.48 2.47 -13.53
N GLU A 35 16.13 3.13 -14.64
CA GLU A 35 16.47 2.69 -15.99
C GLU A 35 17.99 2.72 -16.25
N ASP A 36 18.72 3.72 -15.75
CA ASP A 36 20.18 3.76 -15.86
C ASP A 36 20.86 2.62 -15.07
N VAL A 37 20.37 2.34 -13.85
CA VAL A 37 20.87 1.23 -13.01
C VAL A 37 20.58 -0.12 -13.66
N LEU A 38 19.36 -0.34 -14.13
CA LEU A 38 18.91 -1.59 -14.74
C LEU A 38 19.43 -1.76 -16.18
N ARG A 39 19.94 -0.68 -16.79
CA ARG A 39 20.41 -0.63 -18.18
C ARG A 39 19.36 -1.11 -19.18
N CYS A 40 18.09 -0.88 -18.87
CA CYS A 40 16.97 -1.18 -19.73
C CYS A 40 15.87 -0.14 -19.53
N GLU A 41 15.11 0.11 -20.60
CA GLU A 41 13.85 0.86 -20.48
C GLU A 41 12.86 0.01 -19.69
N ILE A 42 12.21 0.61 -18.68
CA ILE A 42 11.15 -0.07 -17.94
C ILE A 42 9.95 -0.12 -18.89
N PRO A 43 9.50 -1.31 -19.33
CA PRO A 43 8.42 -1.38 -20.29
C PRO A 43 7.11 -0.95 -19.60
N ILE A 44 6.67 0.28 -19.86
CA ILE A 44 5.31 0.74 -19.55
C ILE A 44 4.35 0.07 -20.54
N LYS A 45 4.22 -1.25 -20.45
CA LYS A 45 3.14 -2.00 -21.10
C LYS A 45 1.97 -2.08 -20.12
N GLU A 46 0.75 -2.22 -20.65
CA GLU A 46 -0.40 -2.73 -19.89
C GLU A 46 -0.09 -4.16 -19.38
N MET A 47 0.80 -4.29 -18.40
CA MET A 47 1.11 -5.55 -17.75
C MET A 47 0.33 -5.66 -16.45
N THR A 48 -0.24 -6.84 -16.27
CA THR A 48 -1.21 -7.24 -15.24
C THR A 48 -0.63 -7.44 -13.84
N PHE A 49 0.57 -6.94 -13.55
CA PHE A 49 1.21 -7.20 -12.25
C PHE A 49 2.03 -5.98 -11.82
N GLY A 50 1.49 -5.20 -10.87
CA GLY A 50 2.30 -4.30 -10.05
C GLY A 50 3.23 -5.16 -9.20
N ILE A 51 4.53 -4.89 -9.25
CA ILE A 51 5.52 -5.70 -8.52
C ILE A 51 5.34 -5.41 -7.02
N GLY A 52 5.12 -6.47 -6.24
CA GLY A 52 4.50 -6.44 -4.90
C GLY A 52 3.16 -7.20 -4.84
N MET A 53 2.52 -7.45 -5.98
CA MET A 53 1.23 -8.16 -6.08
C MET A 53 1.29 -9.67 -5.88
N ASP A 54 2.42 -10.35 -6.10
CA ASP A 54 2.50 -11.81 -5.84
C ASP A 54 2.19 -12.12 -4.36
N ASP A 55 2.55 -11.21 -3.46
CA ASP A 55 2.33 -11.33 -2.02
C ASP A 55 0.87 -10.99 -1.65
N LEU A 56 0.25 -10.07 -2.38
CA LEU A 56 -1.16 -9.69 -2.17
C LEU A 56 -2.14 -10.59 -2.94
N GLU A 57 -1.71 -11.33 -3.96
CA GLU A 57 -2.60 -12.15 -4.79
C GLU A 57 -3.39 -13.17 -3.95
N PRO A 58 -2.78 -13.91 -3.01
CA PRO A 58 -3.52 -14.83 -2.15
C PRO A 58 -4.53 -14.10 -1.26
N LEU A 59 -4.16 -12.94 -0.72
CA LEU A 59 -5.06 -12.10 0.08
C LEU A 59 -6.24 -11.61 -0.75
N LEU A 60 -5.97 -11.08 -1.96
CA LEU A 60 -7.00 -10.59 -2.87
C LEU A 60 -7.95 -11.71 -3.31
N LYS A 61 -7.44 -12.92 -3.57
CA LYS A 61 -8.28 -14.10 -3.89
C LYS A 61 -9.18 -14.46 -2.72
N GLN A 62 -8.63 -14.57 -1.51
CA GLN A 62 -9.39 -14.89 -0.31
C GLN A 62 -10.44 -13.81 -0.01
N LEU A 63 -10.10 -12.53 -0.14
CA LEU A 63 -11.07 -11.44 0.01
C LEU A 63 -12.17 -11.53 -1.04
N GLN A 64 -11.88 -11.87 -2.29
CA GLN A 64 -12.92 -12.04 -3.31
C GLN A 64 -13.91 -13.17 -3.00
N GLU A 65 -13.48 -14.20 -2.28
CA GLU A 65 -14.29 -15.35 -1.88
C GLU A 65 -15.10 -15.09 -0.60
N LEU A 66 -14.45 -14.54 0.43
CA LEU A 66 -15.05 -14.32 1.75
C LEU A 66 -15.91 -13.06 1.83
N ARG A 67 -15.64 -12.06 0.97
CA ARG A 67 -16.34 -10.78 1.00
C ARG A 67 -17.78 -10.93 0.54
N THR A 68 -18.69 -10.97 1.50
CA THR A 68 -20.11 -10.67 1.30
C THR A 68 -20.31 -9.16 1.18
N SER A 69 -21.50 -8.71 0.77
CA SER A 69 -21.87 -7.30 0.88
C SER A 69 -21.65 -6.85 2.34
N SER A 70 -20.79 -5.86 2.55
CA SER A 70 -20.50 -5.33 3.89
C SER A 70 -21.80 -4.86 4.55
N ASP A 71 -22.07 -5.28 5.78
CA ASP A 71 -23.18 -4.77 6.57
C ASP A 71 -22.95 -3.26 6.81
N PRO A 72 -23.79 -2.36 6.26
CA PRO A 72 -23.59 -0.92 6.42
C PRO A 72 -23.70 -0.45 7.89
N LEU A 73 -24.29 -1.26 8.76
CA LEU A 73 -24.46 -0.99 10.19
C LEU A 73 -23.29 -1.46 11.05
N MET A 74 -22.29 -2.12 10.47
CA MET A 74 -21.09 -2.50 11.23
C MET A 74 -20.40 -1.24 11.75
N PRO A 75 -20.14 -1.13 13.07
CA PRO A 75 -19.54 0.05 13.66
C PRO A 75 -18.10 0.23 13.17
N LEU A 76 -17.73 1.48 12.95
CA LEU A 76 -16.36 1.88 12.62
C LEU A 76 -15.73 2.54 13.86
N PRO A 77 -14.46 2.26 14.18
CA PRO A 77 -13.77 2.96 15.26
C PRO A 77 -13.66 4.46 14.98
N ASP A 78 -13.92 5.29 16.00
CA ASP A 78 -13.89 6.76 15.89
C ASP A 78 -12.54 7.29 15.37
N VAL A 79 -11.42 6.70 15.82
CA VAL A 79 -10.05 7.04 15.39
C VAL A 79 -9.87 6.95 13.86
N ARG A 80 -10.62 6.09 13.18
CA ARG A 80 -10.55 5.96 11.71
C ARG A 80 -11.32 7.06 10.99
N ILE A 81 -12.37 7.60 11.61
CA ILE A 81 -13.16 8.71 11.07
C ILE A 81 -12.36 10.01 11.14
N GLU A 82 -11.75 10.29 12.30
CA GLU A 82 -10.90 11.46 12.49
C GLU A 82 -9.74 11.49 11.49
N LYS A 83 -9.18 10.32 11.18
CA LYS A 83 -8.12 10.19 10.18
C LYS A 83 -8.60 10.55 8.76
N LEU A 84 -9.81 10.18 8.36
CA LEU A 84 -10.37 10.58 7.06
C LEU A 84 -10.48 12.11 6.98
N ASP A 85 -11.02 12.71 8.04
CA ASP A 85 -11.24 14.16 8.11
C ASP A 85 -9.90 14.92 8.16
N PHE A 86 -8.90 14.43 8.91
CA PHE A 86 -7.55 15.03 8.99
C PHE A 86 -6.85 15.06 7.63
N ASN A 87 -6.98 13.97 6.87
CA ASN A 87 -6.38 13.83 5.55
C ASN A 87 -7.24 14.41 4.42
N ARG A 88 -8.37 15.06 4.74
CA ARG A 88 -9.31 15.66 3.76
C ARG A 88 -9.78 14.68 2.70
N LEU A 89 -10.00 13.42 3.10
CA LEU A 89 -10.61 12.40 2.24
C LEU A 89 -12.13 12.57 2.31
N GLU A 90 -12.70 13.15 1.26
CA GLU A 90 -14.11 13.51 1.15
C GLU A 90 -14.81 12.68 0.06
N GLY A 91 -16.11 12.95 -0.15
CA GLY A 91 -16.87 12.38 -1.26
C GLY A 91 -16.81 10.86 -1.40
N GLU A 92 -16.63 10.40 -2.63
CA GLU A 92 -16.63 8.97 -2.98
C GLU A 92 -15.43 8.22 -2.38
N ALA A 93 -14.24 8.85 -2.36
CA ALA A 93 -13.04 8.27 -1.76
C ALA A 93 -13.25 7.93 -0.27
N ARG A 94 -13.93 8.82 0.46
CA ARG A 94 -14.33 8.58 1.85
C ARG A 94 -15.27 7.39 1.96
N GLU A 95 -16.33 7.35 1.15
CA GLU A 95 -17.32 6.28 1.19
C GLU A 95 -16.72 4.90 0.88
N ASP A 96 -15.80 4.85 -0.07
CA ASP A 96 -15.10 3.63 -0.48
C ASP A 96 -14.16 3.12 0.62
N LEU A 97 -13.39 4.00 1.26
CA LEU A 97 -12.57 3.64 2.41
C LEU A 97 -13.43 3.18 3.60
N LEU A 98 -14.51 3.88 3.93
CA LEU A 98 -15.44 3.45 4.98
C LEU A 98 -16.03 2.05 4.71
N ARG A 99 -16.36 1.76 3.44
CA ARG A 99 -16.83 0.43 3.03
C ARG A 99 -15.74 -0.62 3.21
N GLY A 100 -14.51 -0.32 2.81
CA GLY A 100 -13.36 -1.19 3.00
C GLY A 100 -13.07 -1.46 4.48
N MET A 101 -13.14 -0.44 5.34
CA MET A 101 -12.83 -0.53 6.77
C MET A 101 -13.73 -1.51 7.51
N ARG A 102 -15.00 -1.63 7.12
CA ARG A 102 -15.94 -2.61 7.69
C ARG A 102 -15.47 -4.05 7.44
N GLN A 103 -14.64 -4.29 6.44
CA GLN A 103 -14.14 -5.62 6.09
C GLN A 103 -12.64 -5.77 6.35
N ALA A 104 -11.97 -4.75 6.90
CA ALA A 104 -10.52 -4.76 7.16
C ALA A 104 -10.08 -5.87 8.13
N HIS A 105 -10.99 -6.35 8.99
CA HIS A 105 -10.75 -7.49 9.88
C HIS A 105 -10.45 -8.81 9.13
N LEU A 106 -10.87 -8.92 7.86
CA LEU A 106 -10.55 -10.07 7.02
C LEU A 106 -9.06 -10.12 6.65
N VAL A 107 -8.39 -8.96 6.61
CA VAL A 107 -6.94 -8.86 6.38
C VAL A 107 -6.19 -9.29 7.65
N ASP A 108 -6.64 -8.85 8.83
CA ASP A 108 -6.09 -9.34 10.11
C ASP A 108 -6.21 -10.87 10.21
N ALA A 109 -7.38 -11.41 9.85
CA ALA A 109 -7.62 -12.85 9.85
C ALA A 109 -6.74 -13.62 8.84
N PHE A 110 -6.40 -13.01 7.70
CA PHE A 110 -5.49 -13.60 6.72
C PHE A 110 -4.07 -13.72 7.26
N TYR A 111 -3.58 -12.69 7.95
CA TYR A 111 -2.22 -12.63 8.47
C TYR A 111 -2.06 -13.26 9.87
N ALA A 112 -3.13 -13.79 10.47
CA ALA A 112 -3.08 -14.42 11.78
C ALA A 112 -2.11 -15.63 11.80
N GLY A 113 -1.04 -15.53 12.60
CA GLY A 113 -0.05 -16.58 12.84
C GLY A 113 1.40 -16.14 12.58
N ASN A 114 2.34 -16.67 13.37
CA ASN A 114 3.73 -16.13 13.49
C ASN A 114 4.49 -15.93 12.16
N MET A 115 4.33 -16.81 11.17
CA MET A 115 5.04 -16.68 9.88
C MET A 115 4.42 -15.62 8.96
N ARG A 116 3.10 -15.44 9.06
CA ARG A 116 2.33 -14.47 8.25
C ARG A 116 2.37 -13.07 8.84
N GLU A 117 2.61 -12.93 10.14
CA GLU A 117 2.81 -11.63 10.78
C GLU A 117 4.05 -10.91 10.23
N LEU A 118 5.14 -11.65 9.98
CA LEU A 118 6.32 -11.08 9.29
C LEU A 118 5.99 -10.61 7.87
N GLU A 119 5.20 -11.40 7.13
CA GLU A 119 4.72 -11.00 5.80
C GLU A 119 3.84 -9.75 5.87
N HIS A 120 3.03 -9.62 6.93
CA HIS A 120 2.19 -8.46 7.15
C HIS A 120 3.00 -7.18 7.35
N ASP A 121 4.03 -7.24 8.21
CA ASP A 121 4.93 -6.12 8.46
C ASP A 121 5.71 -5.72 7.21
N GLU A 122 6.15 -6.68 6.41
CA GLU A 122 6.82 -6.41 5.12
C GLU A 122 5.88 -5.71 4.13
N VAL A 123 4.63 -6.16 4.02
CA VAL A 123 3.63 -5.54 3.15
C VAL A 123 3.30 -4.12 3.66
N ALA A 124 3.12 -3.94 4.97
CA ALA A 124 2.88 -2.63 5.59
C ALA A 124 4.03 -1.65 5.27
N GLN A 125 5.28 -2.09 5.40
CA GLN A 125 6.45 -1.30 5.05
C GLN A 125 6.47 -0.92 3.56
N GLY A 126 6.11 -1.84 2.67
CA GLY A 126 5.99 -1.57 1.24
C GLY A 126 4.95 -0.49 0.92
N PHE A 127 3.76 -0.58 1.54
CA PHE A 127 2.72 0.46 1.41
C PHE A 127 3.18 1.82 1.91
N ARG A 128 3.86 1.85 3.07
CA ARG A 128 4.37 3.09 3.65
C ARG A 128 5.37 3.78 2.72
N VAL A 129 6.34 3.02 2.22
CA VAL A 129 7.38 3.54 1.32
C VAL A 129 6.75 4.12 0.06
N TYR A 130 5.82 3.38 -0.55
CA TYR A 130 5.15 3.83 -1.76
C TYR A 130 4.23 5.04 -1.49
N TYR A 131 3.52 5.07 -0.36
CA TYR A 131 2.76 6.24 0.07
C TYR A 131 3.64 7.48 0.22
N GLU A 132 4.78 7.36 0.92
CA GLU A 132 5.71 8.47 1.12
C GLU A 132 6.28 9.00 -0.20
N GLN A 133 6.47 8.12 -1.21
CA GLN A 133 6.86 8.53 -2.56
C GLN A 133 5.74 9.30 -3.26
N VAL A 134 4.56 8.70 -3.37
CA VAL A 134 3.41 9.31 -4.04
C VAL A 134 3.03 10.65 -3.40
N ARG A 135 3.07 10.75 -2.07
CA ARG A 135 2.70 11.98 -1.36
C ARG A 135 3.63 13.16 -1.66
N ARG A 136 4.86 12.92 -2.14
CA ARG A 136 5.79 13.97 -2.60
C ARG A 136 5.41 14.50 -3.98
N ASP A 137 4.80 13.67 -4.81
CA ASP A 137 4.47 13.97 -6.20
C ASP A 137 3.03 14.48 -6.36
N TRP A 138 2.14 14.13 -5.42
CA TRP A 138 0.71 14.42 -5.46
C TRP A 138 0.24 15.13 -4.18
N ASP A 139 -0.47 16.25 -4.36
CA ASP A 139 -1.03 17.04 -3.26
C ASP A 139 -2.48 16.69 -2.91
N ASP A 140 -3.24 16.19 -3.88
CA ASP A 140 -4.63 15.78 -3.69
C ASP A 140 -4.71 14.39 -3.03
N PRO A 141 -5.35 14.25 -1.85
CA PRO A 141 -5.56 12.97 -1.19
C PRO A 141 -6.26 11.92 -2.06
N GLU A 142 -7.16 12.34 -2.96
CA GLU A 142 -7.86 11.42 -3.86
C GLU A 142 -6.91 10.86 -4.92
N ASP A 143 -6.03 11.69 -5.48
CA ASP A 143 -4.98 11.24 -6.41
C ASP A 143 -3.99 10.30 -5.71
N VAL A 144 -3.61 10.61 -4.46
CA VAL A 144 -2.75 9.72 -3.66
C VAL A 144 -3.43 8.38 -3.45
N LEU A 145 -4.71 8.36 -3.07
CA LEU A 145 -5.47 7.12 -2.90
C LEU A 145 -5.58 6.33 -4.22
N TRP A 146 -5.76 7.01 -5.34
CA TRP A 146 -5.79 6.40 -6.66
C TRP A 146 -4.46 5.72 -7.02
N GLN A 147 -3.33 6.38 -6.76
CA GLN A 147 -1.99 5.78 -6.95
C GLN A 147 -1.78 4.55 -6.05
N LEU A 148 -2.18 4.62 -4.77
CA LEU A 148 -2.14 3.46 -3.88
C LEU A 148 -3.03 2.31 -4.39
N GLN A 149 -4.16 2.63 -5.01
CA GLN A 149 -5.01 1.63 -5.64
C GLN A 149 -4.34 0.99 -6.86
N MET A 150 -3.64 1.78 -7.69
CA MET A 150 -2.84 1.26 -8.81
C MET A 150 -1.67 0.40 -8.34
N TYR A 151 -1.08 0.71 -7.18
CA TYR A 151 -0.06 -0.15 -6.57
C TYR A 151 -0.59 -1.56 -6.23
N VAL A 152 -1.84 -1.65 -5.76
CA VAL A 152 -2.48 -2.94 -5.43
C VAL A 152 -2.99 -3.69 -6.66
N LEU A 153 -3.53 -2.95 -7.64
CA LEU A 153 -4.25 -3.54 -8.78
C LEU A 153 -3.38 -3.69 -10.03
N GLY A 154 -2.23 -3.02 -10.06
CA GLY A 154 -1.47 -2.78 -11.29
C GLY A 154 -2.22 -1.84 -12.23
N ASN A 155 -1.77 -1.81 -13.49
CA ASN A 155 -2.24 -0.87 -14.52
C ASN A 155 -3.36 -1.44 -15.41
N ALA A 156 -3.87 -2.64 -15.12
CA ALA A 156 -4.95 -3.26 -15.90
C ALA A 156 -6.33 -2.85 -15.36
N GLN A 157 -7.34 -2.74 -16.23
CA GLN A 157 -8.70 -2.46 -15.79
C GLN A 157 -9.23 -3.60 -14.90
N PRO A 158 -9.39 -3.37 -13.58
CA PRO A 158 -9.72 -4.43 -12.64
C PRO A 158 -11.22 -4.78 -12.71
N ARG A 159 -11.55 -6.06 -12.52
CA ARG A 159 -12.96 -6.46 -12.35
C ARG A 159 -13.52 -5.83 -11.05
N PRO A 160 -14.81 -5.49 -10.98
CA PRO A 160 -15.40 -4.86 -9.79
C PRO A 160 -15.20 -5.62 -8.46
N LYS A 161 -15.07 -6.96 -8.50
CA LYS A 161 -14.75 -7.75 -7.30
C LYS A 161 -13.33 -7.49 -6.79
N VAL A 162 -12.37 -7.33 -7.70
CA VAL A 162 -10.95 -7.09 -7.39
C VAL A 162 -10.78 -5.66 -6.84
N LEU A 163 -11.43 -4.66 -7.48
CA LEU A 163 -11.49 -3.29 -6.97
C LEU A 163 -11.92 -3.23 -5.50
N ARG A 164 -13.02 -3.92 -5.18
CA ARG A 164 -13.55 -3.94 -3.81
C ARG A 164 -12.62 -4.67 -2.84
N ALA A 165 -11.92 -5.74 -3.27
CA ALA A 165 -10.93 -6.40 -2.44
C ALA A 165 -9.74 -5.48 -2.15
N ALA A 166 -9.24 -4.75 -3.15
CA ALA A 166 -8.18 -3.76 -2.97
C ALA A 166 -8.57 -2.65 -2.00
N LEU A 167 -9.81 -2.14 -2.07
CA LEU A 167 -10.31 -1.16 -1.10
C LEU A 167 -10.28 -1.68 0.35
N VAL A 168 -10.50 -2.97 0.59
CA VAL A 168 -10.38 -3.56 1.93
C VAL A 168 -8.92 -3.56 2.40
N VAL A 169 -7.98 -3.89 1.51
CA VAL A 169 -6.54 -3.85 1.79
C VAL A 169 -6.08 -2.42 2.11
N LEU A 170 -6.47 -1.45 1.27
CA LEU A 170 -6.15 -0.04 1.50
C LEU A 170 -6.75 0.48 2.80
N ALA A 171 -8.02 0.16 3.08
CA ALA A 171 -8.67 0.55 4.32
C ALA A 171 -8.01 -0.06 5.57
N HIS A 172 -7.46 -1.28 5.45
CA HIS A 172 -6.71 -1.92 6.53
C HIS A 172 -5.41 -1.15 6.85
N PHE A 173 -4.57 -0.88 5.84
CA PHE A 173 -3.32 -0.14 6.03
C PHE A 173 -3.55 1.34 6.38
N PHE A 174 -4.65 1.93 5.89
CA PHE A 174 -5.12 3.24 6.36
C PHE A 174 -5.42 3.20 7.86
N GLY A 175 -6.15 2.19 8.33
CA GLY A 175 -6.54 2.06 9.73
C GLY A 175 -5.37 1.82 10.69
N ARG A 176 -4.24 1.25 10.22
CA ARG A 176 -3.04 0.95 11.02
C ARG A 176 -1.98 2.05 11.02
N CYS A 177 -2.23 3.15 10.31
CA CYS A 177 -1.27 4.26 10.15
C CYS A 177 -0.08 3.97 9.23
N ASP A 178 -0.22 3.00 8.33
CA ASP A 178 0.82 2.69 7.34
C ASP A 178 0.73 3.57 6.10
N ILE A 179 -0.47 4.09 5.79
CA ILE A 179 -0.72 5.10 4.74
C ILE A 179 -1.60 6.21 5.31
N PHE A 180 -1.40 7.45 4.86
CA PHE A 180 -2.05 8.67 5.38
C PHE A 180 -1.69 8.99 6.84
N GLU A 181 -1.66 10.26 7.21
CA GLU A 181 -1.20 10.70 8.52
C GLU A 181 -2.25 10.44 9.62
N ALA A 182 -1.80 10.06 10.81
CA ALA A 182 -2.67 10.04 11.98
C ALA A 182 -2.89 11.48 12.49
N PRO A 183 -4.11 11.85 12.89
CA PRO A 183 -4.32 13.14 13.55
C PRO A 183 -3.50 13.19 14.85
N PRO A 184 -2.87 14.33 15.18
CA PRO A 184 -2.16 14.48 16.45
C PRO A 184 -3.12 14.40 17.63
N THR A 185 -2.62 13.97 18.80
CA THR A 185 -3.44 13.88 20.02
C THR A 185 -4.12 15.21 20.33
N GLY A 186 -5.43 15.20 20.54
CA GLY A 186 -6.23 16.40 20.82
C GLY A 186 -6.66 17.18 19.58
N TRP A 187 -6.40 16.65 18.38
CA TRP A 187 -7.00 17.16 17.15
C TRP A 187 -8.51 16.90 17.14
N GLN A 188 -9.28 17.91 16.72
CA GLN A 188 -10.73 17.78 16.52
C GLN A 188 -11.13 18.29 15.14
N PRO A 189 -12.06 17.60 14.44
CA PRO A 189 -12.60 18.07 13.17
C PRO A 189 -13.13 19.50 13.27
N GLY A 190 -12.73 20.37 12.33
CA GLY A 190 -13.19 21.76 12.24
C GLY A 190 -12.61 22.75 13.28
N ILE A 191 -11.93 22.26 14.33
CA ILE A 191 -11.35 23.11 15.41
C ILE A 191 -9.81 23.10 15.36
N GLY A 192 -9.20 22.02 14.84
CA GLY A 192 -7.74 21.86 14.82
C GLY A 192 -7.21 21.27 16.13
N ILE A 193 -5.92 21.46 16.42
CA ILE A 193 -5.32 21.01 17.69
C ILE A 193 -5.82 21.95 18.79
N SER A 194 -6.58 21.42 19.74
CA SER A 194 -6.89 22.18 20.96
C SER A 194 -5.59 22.38 21.75
N ALA A 195 -5.18 23.65 21.90
CA ALA A 195 -3.98 24.06 22.63
C ALA A 195 -3.99 23.63 24.10
#